data_AF-A0A966YEL3-F1
#
_entry.id   AF-A0A966YEL3-F1
#
_cell.length_a   1.000
_cell.length_b   1.000
_cell.length_c   1.000
_cell.angle_alpha   90.00
_cell.angle_beta   90.00
_cell.angle_gamma   90.00
#
_symmetry.space_group_name_H-M   'P 1'
#
loop_
_entity.id
_entity.type
_entity.pdbx_description
1 polymer ?
#
loop_
_entity_poly.entity_id
_entity_poly.type
_entity_poly.pdbx_seq_one_letter_code
_entity_poly.pdbx_strand_id
1 'polypeptide(L)'
;MVEVSMRHRIPTLQVAIVMMREPRFPQPDLRPALFGLLVLFASGAAGSPQPLQPGRKTVDAGAHGFSPTATATDNVAALQQAVAGGNKLVTITTPGFYDLDATVWLDSHTRLECRPGVILRKVARYGFVLANRGIQTREWNEGIAIDGVEIACNGQVALPPPPDPGFGLRGLIALFRVKDAAITNFRCLDLETPQFALHICTFENLLVDGFEIRGNKDGVHLGPGKGFAIRNGVCQTGDDALALNAQDYPSANPAQGDISDGVIENIIDEPRDAAVPH
;
A
#
# COMPACT_ATOMS: atom_id res chain seq x y z
N MET A 1 21.90 16.22 6.02
CA MET A 1 21.94 17.13 4.86
C MET A 1 21.33 16.34 3.72
N VAL A 2 20.08 16.65 3.33
CA VAL A 2 19.36 15.94 2.27
C VAL A 2 19.53 16.76 1.00
N GLU A 3 20.08 16.15 -0.05
CA GLU A 3 20.25 16.79 -1.35
C GLU A 3 18.98 16.55 -2.17
N VAL A 4 18.19 17.61 -2.36
CA VAL A 4 17.02 17.60 -3.25
C VAL A 4 17.47 18.15 -4.60
N SER A 5 17.64 17.29 -5.59
CA SER A 5 17.92 17.72 -6.96
C SER A 5 16.62 18.08 -7.67
N MET A 6 16.28 19.37 -7.69
CA MET A 6 15.17 19.91 -8.48
C MET A 6 15.69 20.45 -9.82
N ARG A 7 15.25 19.87 -10.94
CA ARG A 7 15.25 20.57 -12.24
C ARG A 7 13.85 21.14 -12.48
N HIS A 8 13.75 22.47 -12.46
CA HIS A 8 12.51 23.23 -12.57
C HIS A 8 12.09 23.52 -14.03
N ARG A 9 10.75 23.55 -14.28
CA ARG A 9 9.98 24.71 -14.83
C ARG A 9 8.43 24.54 -14.65
N ILE A 10 7.88 25.20 -13.61
CA ILE A 10 6.59 25.98 -13.45
C ILE A 10 5.19 25.31 -13.73
N PRO A 11 4.08 25.62 -13.00
CA PRO A 11 3.85 26.10 -11.62
C PRO A 11 2.91 25.21 -10.74
N THR A 12 2.97 25.45 -9.42
CA THR A 12 2.02 25.00 -8.35
C THR A 12 1.93 23.50 -8.07
N LEU A 13 3.02 22.97 -7.51
CA LEU A 13 3.00 21.76 -6.70
C LEU A 13 2.88 22.18 -5.22
N GLN A 14 1.77 21.87 -4.55
CA GLN A 14 1.73 21.89 -3.08
C GLN A 14 2.18 20.52 -2.59
N VAL A 15 3.47 20.36 -2.30
CA VAL A 15 3.93 19.25 -1.45
C VAL A 15 3.80 19.72 -0.02
N ALA A 16 2.82 19.22 0.73
CA ALA A 16 2.73 19.44 2.16
C ALA A 16 3.68 18.47 2.88
N ILE A 17 4.96 18.83 3.02
CA ILE A 17 5.85 18.18 3.97
C ILE A 17 5.67 18.89 5.31
N VAL A 18 4.83 18.35 6.20
CA VAL A 18 4.67 18.88 7.56
C VAL A 18 5.83 18.36 8.42
N MET A 19 6.87 19.17 8.56
CA MET A 19 7.97 18.94 9.50
C MET A 19 7.81 19.88 10.70
N MET A 20 7.40 19.36 11.87
CA MET A 20 7.42 20.12 13.11
C MET A 20 8.88 20.30 13.59
N ARG A 21 9.34 21.56 13.70
CA ARG A 21 10.69 21.91 14.18
C ARG A 21 10.70 22.07 15.70
N GLU A 22 11.58 21.35 16.37
CA GLU A 22 12.02 21.64 17.75
C GLU A 22 13.16 22.69 17.79
N PRO A 23 13.40 23.38 18.93
CA PRO A 23 14.20 24.60 18.99
C PRO A 23 15.72 24.36 19.07
N ARG A 24 16.48 25.34 18.57
CA ARG A 24 17.94 25.29 18.38
C ARG A 24 18.71 25.60 19.67
N PHE A 25 19.77 24.83 19.93
CA PHE A 25 20.93 25.24 20.74
C PHE A 25 22.17 25.43 19.84
N PRO A 26 23.15 26.28 20.22
CA PRO A 26 24.20 26.74 19.30
C PRO A 26 25.36 25.75 19.19
N GLN A 27 25.93 25.61 17.99
CA GLN A 27 27.21 24.94 17.75
C GLN A 27 28.36 25.96 17.61
N PRO A 28 29.61 25.59 17.96
CA PRO A 28 30.78 26.41 17.67
C PRO A 28 31.40 26.09 16.29
N ASP A 29 32.01 27.13 15.72
CA ASP A 29 32.71 27.22 14.44
C ASP A 29 33.78 26.14 14.18
N LEU A 30 33.72 25.50 13.00
CA LEU A 30 34.85 24.84 12.35
C LEU A 30 34.88 25.17 10.85
N ARG A 31 36.04 25.68 10.40
CA ARG A 31 36.35 26.09 9.00
C ARG A 31 36.45 24.88 8.06
N PRO A 32 36.24 25.04 6.74
CA PRO A 32 36.16 23.91 5.82
C PRO A 32 37.54 23.41 5.40
N ALA A 33 37.80 22.12 5.57
CA ALA A 33 38.86 21.41 4.87
C ALA A 33 38.25 20.74 3.63
N LEU A 34 38.77 21.11 2.45
CA LEU A 34 38.38 20.57 1.16
C LEU A 34 38.96 19.15 1.03
N PHE A 35 38.15 18.11 1.27
CA PHE A 35 38.46 16.74 0.88
C PHE A 35 37.57 16.36 -0.30
N GLY A 36 38.18 16.16 -1.46
CA GLY A 36 37.53 15.57 -2.62
C GLY A 36 37.20 14.10 -2.33
N LEU A 37 35.97 13.85 -1.88
CA LEU A 37 35.41 12.52 -1.76
C LEU A 37 34.75 12.17 -3.09
N LEU A 38 35.41 11.32 -3.88
CA LEU A 38 34.79 10.61 -4.98
C LEU A 38 33.75 9.64 -4.38
N VAL A 39 32.50 10.09 -4.27
CA VAL A 39 31.38 9.23 -3.90
C VAL A 39 31.05 8.37 -5.10
N LEU A 40 31.53 7.12 -5.09
CA LEU A 40 30.92 6.06 -5.88
C LEU A 40 29.46 5.96 -5.44
N PHE A 41 28.52 6.30 -6.32
CA PHE A 41 27.13 5.92 -6.17
C PHE A 41 27.05 4.40 -6.22
N ALA A 42 27.15 3.75 -5.07
CA ALA A 42 26.56 2.44 -4.92
C ALA A 42 25.05 2.66 -5.02
N SER A 43 24.48 2.30 -6.17
CA SER A 43 23.04 2.15 -6.33
C SER A 43 22.58 1.08 -5.32
N GLY A 44 22.22 1.51 -4.11
CA GLY A 44 21.46 0.68 -3.19
C GLY A 44 20.11 0.45 -3.85
N ALA A 45 19.96 -0.70 -4.50
CA ALA A 45 18.72 -1.12 -5.10
C ALA A 45 17.69 -1.29 -3.98
N ALA A 46 16.88 -0.26 -3.75
CA ALA A 46 15.63 -0.42 -3.02
C ALA A 46 14.76 -1.38 -3.83
N GLY A 47 14.53 -2.57 -3.25
CA GLY A 47 13.42 -3.47 -3.54
C GLY A 47 13.14 -3.78 -5.00
N SER A 48 14.03 -4.48 -5.71
CA SER A 48 13.55 -5.34 -6.81
C SER A 48 12.69 -6.45 -6.19
N PRO A 49 11.50 -6.78 -6.73
CA PRO A 49 10.72 -7.90 -6.22
C PRO A 49 11.61 -9.14 -6.24
N GLN A 50 11.77 -9.79 -5.08
CA GLN A 50 12.61 -10.97 -5.02
C GLN A 50 12.10 -12.00 -6.02
N PRO A 51 12.97 -12.58 -6.87
CA PRO A 51 12.57 -13.62 -7.81
C PRO A 51 11.92 -14.77 -7.07
N LEU A 52 10.94 -15.41 -7.72
CA LEU A 52 10.19 -16.54 -7.19
C LEU A 52 11.15 -17.58 -6.58
N GLN A 53 10.98 -17.90 -5.30
CA GLN A 53 11.71 -19.02 -4.70
C GLN A 53 11.35 -20.32 -5.46
N PRO A 54 12.34 -21.11 -5.92
CA PRO A 54 12.08 -22.38 -6.59
C PRO A 54 11.26 -23.32 -5.70
N GLY A 55 10.22 -23.95 -6.24
CA GLY A 55 9.37 -24.91 -5.51
C GLY A 55 8.11 -24.32 -4.86
N ARG A 56 7.79 -23.04 -5.07
CA ARG A 56 6.55 -22.44 -4.57
C ARG A 56 5.32 -23.08 -5.25
N LYS A 57 4.36 -23.55 -4.44
CA LYS A 57 3.10 -24.13 -4.93
C LYS A 57 2.30 -23.07 -5.68
N THR A 58 1.87 -23.38 -6.90
CA THR A 58 0.91 -22.54 -7.64
C THR A 58 -0.51 -23.06 -7.42
N VAL A 59 -1.44 -22.16 -7.13
CA VAL A 59 -2.85 -22.44 -6.84
C VAL A 59 -3.71 -21.52 -7.70
N ASP A 60 -4.62 -22.09 -8.47
CA ASP A 60 -5.68 -21.32 -9.11
C ASP A 60 -6.81 -21.10 -8.10
N ALA A 61 -7.17 -19.84 -7.82
CA ALA A 61 -8.27 -19.54 -6.91
C ALA A 61 -9.61 -20.11 -7.41
N GLY A 62 -9.79 -20.22 -8.73
CA GLY A 62 -11.00 -20.80 -9.34
C GLY A 62 -11.19 -22.27 -8.98
N ALA A 63 -10.11 -23.01 -8.73
CA ALA A 63 -10.17 -24.40 -8.26
C ALA A 63 -10.78 -24.54 -6.85
N HIS A 64 -10.87 -23.43 -6.10
CA HIS A 64 -11.53 -23.36 -4.79
C HIS A 64 -12.95 -22.80 -4.87
N GLY A 65 -13.48 -22.54 -6.07
CA GLY A 65 -14.81 -21.96 -6.27
C GLY A 65 -14.83 -20.43 -6.33
N PHE A 66 -13.67 -19.76 -6.36
CA PHE A 66 -13.61 -18.31 -6.51
C PHE A 66 -14.00 -17.91 -7.93
N SER A 67 -15.15 -17.25 -8.09
CA SER A 67 -15.78 -17.01 -9.39
C SER A 67 -16.56 -15.68 -9.43
N PRO A 68 -16.62 -14.99 -10.59
CA PRO A 68 -17.47 -13.81 -10.75
C PRO A 68 -18.97 -14.08 -10.57
N THR A 69 -19.40 -15.34 -10.64
CA THR A 69 -20.79 -15.75 -10.49
C THR A 69 -21.12 -16.34 -9.12
N ALA A 70 -20.12 -16.49 -8.25
CA ALA A 70 -20.33 -16.97 -6.88
C ALA A 70 -20.92 -15.86 -6.00
N THR A 71 -21.55 -16.25 -4.89
CA THR A 71 -21.97 -15.27 -3.90
C THR A 71 -20.77 -14.63 -3.22
N ALA A 72 -20.96 -13.47 -2.60
CA ALA A 72 -19.86 -12.77 -1.93
C ALA A 72 -19.22 -13.60 -0.82
N THR A 73 -20.05 -14.25 -0.01
CA THR A 73 -19.60 -15.13 1.08
C THR A 73 -18.81 -16.33 0.53
N ASP A 74 -19.29 -16.95 -0.55
CA ASP A 74 -18.59 -18.08 -1.19
C ASP A 74 -17.24 -17.64 -1.77
N ASN A 75 -17.18 -16.46 -2.37
CA ASN A 75 -15.95 -15.90 -2.90
C ASN A 75 -14.92 -15.61 -1.81
N VAL A 76 -15.34 -15.01 -0.69
CA VAL A 76 -14.45 -14.81 0.47
C VAL A 76 -13.93 -16.15 0.96
N ALA A 77 -14.80 -17.14 1.15
CA ALA A 77 -14.40 -18.47 1.63
C ALA A 77 -13.41 -19.16 0.67
N ALA A 78 -13.70 -19.12 -0.64
CA ALA A 78 -12.87 -19.72 -1.68
C ALA A 78 -11.49 -19.05 -1.78
N LEU A 79 -11.45 -17.72 -1.83
CA LEU A 79 -10.19 -16.99 -1.90
C LEU A 79 -9.40 -17.13 -0.60
N GLN A 80 -10.06 -17.11 0.56
CA GLN A 80 -9.41 -17.36 1.85
C GLN A 80 -8.78 -18.76 1.89
N GLN A 81 -9.47 -19.79 1.37
CA GLN A 81 -8.91 -21.14 1.27
C GLN A 81 -7.72 -21.20 0.32
N ALA A 82 -7.80 -20.50 -0.83
CA ALA A 82 -6.70 -20.45 -1.79
C ALA A 82 -5.43 -19.85 -1.16
N VAL A 83 -5.54 -18.74 -0.42
CA VAL A 83 -4.38 -18.04 0.18
C VAL A 83 -3.88 -18.65 1.50
N ALA A 84 -4.71 -19.38 2.25
CA ALA A 84 -4.40 -19.86 3.61
C ALA A 84 -3.12 -20.72 3.69
N GLY A 85 -2.32 -20.49 4.73
CA GLY A 85 -1.08 -21.23 5.01
C GLY A 85 0.15 -20.70 4.25
N GLY A 86 -0.02 -19.68 3.40
CA GLY A 86 1.07 -19.01 2.71
C GLY A 86 1.88 -19.92 1.79
N ASN A 87 3.14 -19.57 1.55
CA ASN A 87 4.12 -20.34 0.76
C ASN A 87 3.63 -20.72 -0.64
N LYS A 88 2.91 -19.81 -1.30
CA LYS A 88 2.22 -20.11 -2.56
C LYS A 88 2.08 -18.90 -3.45
N LEU A 89 1.91 -19.18 -4.73
CA LEU A 89 1.41 -18.26 -5.73
C LEU A 89 -0.06 -18.61 -5.97
N VAL A 90 -0.96 -17.66 -5.69
CA VAL A 90 -2.39 -17.75 -6.00
C VAL A 90 -2.66 -16.91 -7.25
N THR A 91 -3.23 -17.52 -8.28
CA THR A 91 -3.59 -16.84 -9.53
C THR A 91 -5.11 -16.72 -9.67
N ILE A 92 -5.57 -15.59 -10.19
CA ILE A 92 -6.96 -15.35 -10.60
C ILE A 92 -6.91 -14.90 -12.05
N THR A 93 -7.46 -15.70 -12.96
CA THR A 93 -7.25 -15.52 -14.41
C THR A 93 -8.48 -15.11 -15.18
N THR A 94 -9.67 -15.40 -14.67
CA THR A 94 -10.94 -15.07 -15.34
C THR A 94 -11.32 -13.62 -15.05
N PRO A 95 -11.46 -12.75 -16.07
CA PRO A 95 -11.94 -11.39 -15.86
C PRO A 95 -13.37 -11.36 -15.31
N GLY A 96 -13.68 -10.37 -14.47
CA GLY A 96 -15.01 -10.17 -13.92
C GLY A 96 -15.00 -9.46 -12.57
N PHE A 97 -16.20 -9.14 -12.10
CA PHE A 97 -16.42 -8.65 -10.75
C PHE A 97 -16.55 -9.83 -9.79
N TYR A 98 -15.65 -9.90 -8.81
CA TYR A 98 -15.69 -10.87 -7.73
C TYR A 98 -16.21 -10.16 -6.49
N ASP A 99 -17.49 -10.39 -6.19
CA ASP A 99 -18.12 -9.80 -5.02
C ASP A 99 -17.50 -10.38 -3.75
N LEU A 100 -17.23 -9.50 -2.77
CA LEU A 100 -16.67 -9.83 -1.45
C LEU A 100 -17.45 -9.08 -0.36
N ASP A 101 -17.72 -9.77 0.74
CA ASP A 101 -18.44 -9.23 1.90
C ASP A 101 -17.60 -9.22 3.20
N ALA A 102 -16.35 -9.69 3.13
CA ALA A 102 -15.43 -9.73 4.26
C ALA A 102 -13.95 -9.70 3.81
N THR A 103 -13.06 -9.46 4.77
CA THR A 103 -11.61 -9.40 4.56
C THR A 103 -11.03 -10.76 4.20
N VAL A 104 -10.19 -10.80 3.18
CA VAL A 104 -9.30 -11.94 2.90
C VAL A 104 -7.94 -11.68 3.53
N TRP A 105 -7.51 -12.63 4.36
CA TRP A 105 -6.29 -12.53 5.15
C TRP A 105 -5.13 -13.30 4.51
N LEU A 106 -4.00 -12.61 4.33
CA LEU A 106 -2.78 -13.10 3.72
C LEU A 106 -1.77 -13.53 4.78
N ASP A 107 -1.20 -14.71 4.61
CA ASP A 107 -0.11 -15.22 5.44
C ASP A 107 1.26 -14.91 4.79
N SER A 108 2.35 -15.10 5.52
CA SER A 108 3.71 -14.95 4.98
C SER A 108 3.91 -15.78 3.70
N HIS A 109 4.74 -15.26 2.79
CA HIS A 109 5.10 -15.88 1.52
C HIS A 109 3.90 -16.16 0.61
N THR A 110 2.84 -15.37 0.72
CA THR A 110 1.70 -15.38 -0.21
C THR A 110 1.96 -14.40 -1.34
N ARG A 111 1.87 -14.89 -2.58
CA ARG A 111 1.79 -14.04 -3.77
C ARG A 111 0.41 -14.19 -4.39
N LEU A 112 -0.31 -13.08 -4.59
CA LEU A 112 -1.61 -13.03 -5.25
C LEU A 112 -1.45 -12.31 -6.58
N GLU A 113 -1.80 -12.96 -7.69
CA GLU A 113 -1.74 -12.40 -9.03
C GLU A 113 -3.12 -12.40 -9.69
N CYS A 114 -3.60 -11.21 -10.02
CA CYS A 114 -4.82 -11.00 -10.78
C CYS A 114 -4.48 -10.67 -12.23
N ARG A 115 -5.09 -11.39 -13.18
CA ARG A 115 -4.99 -11.03 -14.60
C ARG A 115 -5.82 -9.77 -14.90
N PRO A 116 -5.51 -9.04 -15.98
CA PRO A 116 -6.26 -7.85 -16.35
C PRO A 116 -7.78 -8.09 -16.41
N GLY A 117 -8.55 -7.19 -15.80
CA GLY A 117 -10.01 -7.26 -15.75
C GLY A 117 -10.59 -8.06 -14.58
N VAL A 118 -9.76 -8.56 -13.66
CA VAL A 118 -10.22 -9.08 -12.36
C VAL A 118 -10.43 -7.90 -11.40
N ILE A 119 -11.66 -7.74 -10.91
CA ILE A 119 -12.04 -6.64 -10.01
C ILE A 119 -12.63 -7.23 -8.74
N LEU A 120 -12.01 -6.96 -7.59
CA LEU A 120 -12.54 -7.32 -6.28
C LEU A 120 -13.52 -6.24 -5.83
N ARG A 121 -14.82 -6.54 -5.80
CA ARG A 121 -15.87 -5.56 -5.51
C ARG A 121 -16.46 -5.78 -4.13
N LYS A 122 -16.49 -4.73 -3.32
CA LYS A 122 -17.16 -4.77 -2.02
C LYS A 122 -18.68 -4.77 -2.25
N VAL A 123 -19.39 -5.68 -1.60
CA VAL A 123 -20.86 -5.69 -1.56
C VAL A 123 -21.42 -5.68 -0.13
N ALA A 124 -20.56 -5.46 0.86
CA ALA A 124 -20.92 -5.20 2.24
C ALA A 124 -19.95 -4.21 2.89
N ARG A 125 -20.37 -3.63 4.02
CA ARG A 125 -19.58 -2.66 4.79
C ARG A 125 -18.62 -3.35 5.76
N TYR A 126 -17.35 -3.45 5.37
CA TYR A 126 -16.25 -3.97 6.19
C TYR A 126 -14.97 -3.18 5.91
N GLY A 127 -13.94 -3.31 6.76
CA GLY A 127 -12.68 -2.56 6.64
C GLY A 127 -11.87 -2.95 5.40
N PHE A 128 -10.91 -3.86 5.57
CA PHE A 128 -9.94 -4.21 4.54
C PHE A 128 -10.50 -5.23 3.55
N VAL A 129 -10.21 -5.08 2.25
CA VAL A 129 -10.44 -6.14 1.25
C VAL A 129 -9.35 -7.21 1.38
N LEU A 130 -8.09 -6.78 1.34
CA LEU A 130 -6.92 -7.63 1.55
C LEU A 130 -6.13 -7.13 2.75
N ALA A 131 -5.73 -8.03 3.64
CA ALA A 131 -4.97 -7.67 4.83
C ALA A 131 -4.00 -8.79 5.22
N ASN A 132 -2.82 -8.48 5.77
CA ASN A 132 -1.95 -9.53 6.29
C ASN A 132 -2.38 -9.96 7.71
N ARG A 133 -2.13 -11.23 8.05
CA ARG A 133 -2.56 -11.80 9.33
C ARG A 133 -1.90 -11.17 10.56
N GLY A 134 -0.74 -10.55 10.37
CA GLY A 134 -0.01 -9.79 11.40
C GLY A 134 -0.83 -8.65 12.02
N ILE A 135 -1.88 -8.16 11.35
CA ILE A 135 -2.84 -7.22 11.96
C ILE A 135 -3.56 -7.88 13.14
N GLN A 136 -3.97 -9.15 13.00
CA GLN A 136 -4.71 -9.89 14.02
C GLN A 136 -3.77 -10.37 15.13
N THR A 137 -2.61 -10.92 14.75
CA THR A 137 -1.69 -11.58 15.70
C THR A 137 -0.66 -10.63 16.31
N ARG A 138 -0.46 -9.47 15.70
CA ARG A 138 0.67 -8.55 15.96
C ARG A 138 2.03 -9.19 15.69
N GLU A 139 2.09 -10.31 14.97
CA GLU A 139 3.35 -10.90 14.52
C GLU A 139 3.78 -10.33 13.17
N TRP A 140 5.05 -10.49 12.82
CA TRP A 140 5.54 -10.10 11.51
C TRP A 140 5.09 -11.10 10.45
N ASN A 141 4.57 -10.58 9.32
CA ASN A 141 4.52 -11.35 8.09
C ASN A 141 5.64 -10.91 7.15
N GLU A 142 6.09 -11.83 6.31
CA GLU A 142 7.15 -11.55 5.34
C GLU A 142 6.87 -12.10 3.94
N GLY A 143 7.44 -11.47 2.92
CA GLY A 143 7.39 -11.97 1.54
C GLY A 143 6.00 -11.98 0.91
N ILE A 144 5.16 -10.98 1.22
CA ILE A 144 3.81 -10.83 0.65
C ILE A 144 3.89 -10.04 -0.65
N ALA A 145 3.29 -10.55 -1.72
CA ALA A 145 3.21 -9.85 -3.00
C ALA A 145 1.77 -9.83 -3.53
N ILE A 146 1.30 -8.67 -3.96
CA ILE A 146 -0.03 -8.46 -4.54
C ILE A 146 0.19 -7.79 -5.90
N ASP A 147 -0.24 -8.43 -6.98
CA ASP A 147 0.01 -7.95 -8.34
C ASP A 147 -1.27 -7.95 -9.19
N GLY A 148 -1.52 -6.84 -9.89
CA GLY A 148 -2.60 -6.70 -10.87
C GLY A 148 -4.00 -6.58 -10.27
N VAL A 149 -4.12 -6.32 -8.96
CA VAL A 149 -5.41 -6.23 -8.27
C VAL A 149 -6.08 -4.89 -8.55
N GLU A 150 -7.33 -4.94 -9.01
CA GLU A 150 -8.26 -3.81 -8.99
C GLU A 150 -9.31 -4.00 -7.88
N ILE A 151 -9.56 -2.96 -7.08
CA ILE A 151 -10.59 -2.95 -6.04
C ILE A 151 -11.63 -1.88 -6.36
N ALA A 152 -12.91 -2.27 -6.29
CA ALA A 152 -14.05 -1.36 -6.35
C ALA A 152 -14.70 -1.19 -4.96
N CYS A 153 -14.75 0.04 -4.47
CA CYS A 153 -15.38 0.43 -3.20
C CYS A 153 -16.90 0.25 -3.24
N ASN A 154 -17.54 0.61 -4.35
CA ASN A 154 -18.96 0.38 -4.61
C ASN A 154 -19.90 0.92 -3.49
N GLY A 155 -19.63 2.11 -2.93
CA GLY A 155 -20.42 2.69 -1.84
C GLY A 155 -20.27 1.99 -0.49
N GLN A 156 -19.46 0.94 -0.40
CA GLN A 156 -19.41 0.07 0.77
C GLN A 156 -18.26 0.43 1.70
N VAL A 157 -18.46 1.46 2.53
CA VAL A 157 -17.39 1.94 3.40
C VAL A 157 -17.59 1.57 4.86
N ALA A 158 -16.52 1.05 5.48
CA ALA A 158 -16.39 0.89 6.93
C ALA A 158 -14.92 0.94 7.37
N LEU A 159 -14.71 1.27 8.64
CA LEU A 159 -13.41 1.18 9.32
C LEU A 159 -13.50 0.13 10.43
N PRO A 160 -12.41 -0.58 10.77
CA PRO A 160 -12.36 -1.40 11.96
C PRO A 160 -12.59 -0.53 13.22
N PRO A 161 -13.65 -0.77 14.02
CA PRO A 161 -13.90 -0.02 15.25
C PRO A 161 -13.07 -0.59 16.42
N PRO A 162 -12.78 0.16 17.49
CA PRO A 162 -12.32 -0.45 18.73
C PRO A 162 -13.34 -1.49 19.24
N PRO A 163 -12.91 -2.64 19.80
CA PRO A 163 -11.54 -3.07 20.07
C PRO A 163 -10.92 -3.95 18.96
N ASP A 164 -11.36 -3.85 17.70
CA ASP A 164 -10.86 -4.66 16.59
C ASP A 164 -9.32 -4.55 16.46
N PRO A 165 -8.59 -5.66 16.24
CA PRO A 165 -7.13 -5.63 16.06
C PRO A 165 -6.65 -4.70 14.93
N GLY A 166 -7.48 -4.50 13.91
CA GLY A 166 -7.25 -3.58 12.80
C GLY A 166 -7.56 -2.12 13.12
N PHE A 167 -8.03 -1.78 14.33
CA PHE A 167 -8.25 -0.39 14.71
C PHE A 167 -6.96 0.44 14.50
N GLY A 168 -7.12 1.61 13.88
CA GLY A 168 -6.02 2.48 13.47
C GLY A 168 -5.59 2.29 12.01
N LEU A 169 -6.00 1.21 11.34
CA LEU A 169 -5.77 1.00 9.91
C LEU A 169 -7.02 1.31 9.09
N ARG A 170 -6.84 1.77 7.84
CA ARG A 170 -7.93 2.26 6.98
C ARG A 170 -7.85 1.83 5.50
N GLY A 171 -6.80 1.10 5.12
CA GLY A 171 -6.56 0.74 3.71
C GLY A 171 -7.59 -0.24 3.14
N LEU A 172 -7.92 -0.14 1.85
CA LEU A 172 -8.55 -1.26 1.13
C LEU A 172 -7.60 -2.45 1.10
N ILE A 173 -6.32 -2.19 0.87
CA ILE A 173 -5.22 -3.09 1.20
C ILE A 173 -4.53 -2.54 2.45
N ALA A 174 -4.52 -3.32 3.53
CA ALA A 174 -3.89 -2.95 4.79
C ALA A 174 -2.77 -3.93 5.15
N LEU A 175 -1.54 -3.43 5.31
CA LEU A 175 -0.42 -4.25 5.77
C LEU A 175 0.17 -3.67 7.08
N PHE A 176 0.35 -4.52 8.08
CA PHE A 176 0.92 -4.13 9.37
C PHE A 176 1.95 -5.14 9.86
N ARG A 177 3.11 -4.67 10.35
CA ARG A 177 4.24 -5.54 10.72
C ARG A 177 4.62 -6.45 9.56
N VAL A 178 4.98 -5.83 8.45
CA VAL A 178 5.27 -6.55 7.21
C VAL A 178 6.70 -6.30 6.73
N LYS A 179 7.39 -7.38 6.37
CA LYS A 179 8.72 -7.34 5.78
C LYS A 179 8.71 -7.87 4.35
N ASP A 180 9.49 -7.28 3.46
CA ASP A 180 9.62 -7.75 2.07
C ASP A 180 8.26 -7.83 1.37
N ALA A 181 7.55 -6.70 1.31
CA ALA A 181 6.21 -6.59 0.72
C ALA A 181 6.25 -5.92 -0.64
N ALA A 182 5.42 -6.37 -1.58
CA ALA A 182 5.24 -5.74 -2.87
C ALA A 182 3.75 -5.60 -3.23
N ILE A 183 3.37 -4.41 -3.69
CA ILE A 183 2.07 -4.14 -4.29
C ILE A 183 2.34 -3.54 -5.67
N THR A 184 1.96 -4.26 -6.73
CA THR A 184 2.24 -3.85 -8.10
C THR A 184 1.01 -3.87 -8.98
N ASN A 185 0.97 -2.98 -9.97
CA ASN A 185 -0.14 -2.85 -10.93
C ASN A 185 -1.52 -2.72 -10.24
N PHE A 186 -1.59 -1.95 -9.16
CA PHE A 186 -2.80 -1.79 -8.36
C PHE A 186 -3.74 -0.72 -8.93
N ARG A 187 -5.05 -0.97 -8.87
CA ARG A 187 -6.06 0.00 -9.31
C ARG A 187 -7.18 0.14 -8.29
N CYS A 188 -7.61 1.38 -8.04
CA CYS A 188 -8.86 1.69 -7.35
C CYS A 188 -9.40 3.00 -7.91
N LEU A 189 -10.55 2.97 -8.58
CA LEU A 189 -11.04 4.10 -9.37
C LEU A 189 -12.22 4.83 -8.72
N ASP A 190 -12.71 4.31 -7.61
CA ASP A 190 -13.88 4.79 -6.87
C ASP A 190 -13.59 4.88 -5.36
N LEU A 191 -12.37 5.24 -4.97
CA LEU A 191 -11.97 5.32 -3.56
C LEU A 191 -12.90 6.27 -2.77
N GLU A 192 -13.46 5.79 -1.66
CA GLU A 192 -14.38 6.56 -0.84
C GLU A 192 -13.86 6.86 0.57
N THR A 193 -14.32 7.99 1.12
CA THR A 193 -14.00 8.38 2.49
C THR A 193 -14.75 7.50 3.51
N PRO A 194 -14.14 7.15 4.67
CA PRO A 194 -12.82 7.58 5.14
C PRO A 194 -11.69 6.55 4.92
N GLN A 195 -11.79 5.66 3.94
CA GLN A 195 -10.77 4.63 3.68
C GLN A 195 -9.61 5.16 2.84
N PHE A 196 -8.40 4.64 3.08
CA PHE A 196 -7.25 4.85 2.19
C PHE A 196 -7.24 3.76 1.13
N ALA A 197 -6.62 3.97 -0.04
CA ALA A 197 -6.49 2.86 -0.97
C ALA A 197 -5.48 1.83 -0.46
N LEU A 198 -4.27 2.27 -0.16
CA LEU A 198 -3.21 1.46 0.44
C LEU A 198 -2.83 2.04 1.80
N HIS A 199 -2.79 1.21 2.84
CA HIS A 199 -2.28 1.60 4.15
C HIS A 199 -1.28 0.58 4.67
N ILE A 200 -0.01 0.97 4.75
CA ILE A 200 1.07 0.11 5.24
C ILE A 200 1.75 0.78 6.45
N CYS A 201 1.85 0.08 7.58
CA CYS A 201 2.41 0.63 8.80
C CYS A 201 3.27 -0.40 9.54
N THR A 202 4.38 0.04 10.15
CA THR A 202 5.40 -0.82 10.75
C THR A 202 5.93 -1.81 9.70
N PHE A 203 6.71 -1.33 8.75
CA PHE A 203 7.19 -2.14 7.64
C PHE A 203 8.72 -2.09 7.46
N GLU A 204 9.25 -3.11 6.79
CA GLU A 204 10.63 -3.15 6.30
C GLU A 204 10.67 -3.64 4.85
N ASN A 205 11.36 -2.92 3.96
CA ASN A 205 11.50 -3.29 2.55
C ASN A 205 10.15 -3.43 1.81
N LEU A 206 9.55 -2.28 1.48
CA LEU A 206 8.27 -2.16 0.78
C LEU A 206 8.47 -1.68 -0.67
N LEU A 207 7.82 -2.34 -1.62
CA LEU A 207 7.66 -1.85 -2.99
C LEU A 207 6.17 -1.55 -3.27
N VAL A 208 5.89 -0.35 -3.75
CA VAL A 208 4.62 0.01 -4.38
C VAL A 208 4.94 0.53 -5.78
N ASP A 209 4.55 -0.19 -6.84
CA ASP A 209 5.02 0.09 -8.20
C ASP A 209 3.93 -0.12 -9.25
N GLY A 210 3.60 0.94 -9.99
CA GLY A 210 2.53 0.87 -10.98
C GLY A 210 1.18 0.90 -10.29
N PHE A 211 0.58 2.08 -10.15
CA PHE A 211 -0.75 2.18 -9.57
C PHE A 211 -1.58 3.32 -10.16
N GLU A 212 -2.89 3.14 -10.16
CA GLU A 212 -3.86 4.19 -10.48
C GLU A 212 -4.92 4.26 -9.38
N ILE A 213 -4.97 5.40 -8.66
CA ILE A 213 -5.89 5.61 -7.55
C ILE A 213 -6.70 6.87 -7.80
N ARG A 214 -8.02 6.74 -7.86
CA ARG A 214 -8.95 7.86 -8.02
C ARG A 214 -10.03 7.79 -6.95
N GLY A 215 -10.40 8.94 -6.40
CA GLY A 215 -11.50 9.05 -5.45
C GLY A 215 -11.27 10.13 -4.40
N ASN A 216 -11.79 9.94 -3.20
CA ASN A 216 -12.07 11.03 -2.28
C ASN A 216 -11.16 11.07 -1.04
N LYS A 217 -10.15 10.20 -0.96
CA LYS A 217 -9.29 10.05 0.22
C LYS A 217 -7.87 9.64 -0.14
N ASP A 218 -7.01 9.45 0.86
CA ASP A 218 -5.57 9.20 0.69
C ASP A 218 -5.29 8.00 -0.23
N GLY A 219 -4.36 8.18 -1.16
CA GLY A 219 -3.95 7.11 -2.08
C GLY A 219 -3.08 6.07 -1.37
N VAL A 220 -1.81 6.40 -1.16
CA VAL A 220 -0.88 5.57 -0.39
C VAL A 220 -0.57 6.23 0.94
N HIS A 221 -0.97 5.59 2.03
CA HIS A 221 -0.74 6.07 3.39
C HIS A 221 0.26 5.17 4.10
N LEU A 222 1.43 5.72 4.46
CA LEU A 222 2.46 5.01 5.19
C LEU A 222 2.54 5.46 6.64
N GLY A 223 2.53 4.50 7.56
CA GLY A 223 2.99 4.68 8.94
C GLY A 223 4.51 4.52 9.06
N PRO A 224 5.04 4.40 10.29
CA PRO A 224 6.47 4.14 10.52
C PRO A 224 7.00 2.93 9.75
N GLY A 225 8.25 2.99 9.30
CA GLY A 225 8.89 1.90 8.56
C GLY A 225 10.21 2.33 7.92
N LYS A 226 10.93 1.39 7.32
CA LYS A 226 12.20 1.67 6.66
C LYS A 226 12.39 0.88 5.37
N GLY A 227 13.10 1.47 4.42
CA GLY A 227 13.41 0.84 3.14
C GLY A 227 12.16 0.72 2.30
N PHE A 228 11.92 1.68 1.41
CA PHE A 228 10.78 1.61 0.50
C PHE A 228 11.03 2.25 -0.85
N ALA A 229 10.27 1.82 -1.84
CA ALA A 229 10.12 2.47 -3.12
C ALA A 229 8.63 2.62 -3.44
N ILE A 230 8.17 3.84 -3.71
CA ILE A 230 6.85 4.12 -4.28
C ILE A 230 7.07 4.77 -5.64
N ARG A 231 6.60 4.14 -6.72
CA ARG A 231 6.85 4.66 -8.06
C ARG A 231 5.79 4.32 -9.10
N ASN A 232 5.85 5.05 -10.21
CA ASN A 232 5.03 4.82 -11.39
C ASN A 232 3.53 4.89 -11.07
N GLY A 233 3.13 5.93 -10.33
CA GLY A 233 1.78 6.10 -9.81
C GLY A 233 1.02 7.23 -10.49
N VAL A 234 -0.29 7.05 -10.68
CA VAL A 234 -1.24 8.10 -11.03
C VAL A 234 -2.26 8.21 -9.91
N CYS A 235 -2.42 9.40 -9.34
CA CYS A 235 -3.41 9.72 -8.34
C CYS A 235 -4.35 10.80 -8.85
N GLN A 236 -5.63 10.69 -8.49
CA GLN A 236 -6.60 11.77 -8.54
C GLN A 236 -7.45 11.67 -7.26
N THR A 237 -6.86 12.07 -6.13
CA THR A 237 -7.43 11.87 -4.80
C THR A 237 -8.04 13.15 -4.24
N GLY A 238 -9.06 13.02 -3.39
CA GLY A 238 -9.69 14.13 -2.68
C GLY A 238 -8.94 14.59 -1.43
N ASP A 239 -7.88 13.86 -1.09
CA ASP A 239 -6.94 14.12 0.01
C ASP A 239 -5.53 13.80 -0.52
N ASP A 240 -4.55 13.56 0.36
CA ASP A 240 -3.16 13.29 -0.03
C ASP A 240 -3.00 12.11 -1.01
N ALA A 241 -2.39 12.36 -2.18
CA ALA A 241 -2.02 11.28 -3.11
C ALA A 241 -1.10 10.25 -2.43
N LEU A 242 -0.11 10.74 -1.68
CA LEU A 242 0.80 9.98 -0.83
C LEU A 242 0.93 10.67 0.53
N ALA A 243 0.59 9.98 1.61
CA ALA A 243 0.76 10.44 2.99
C ALA A 243 1.85 9.62 3.69
N LEU A 244 2.88 10.29 4.23
CA LEU A 244 3.98 9.68 4.99
C LEU A 244 3.91 10.13 6.45
N ASN A 245 3.20 9.36 7.26
CA ASN A 245 2.80 9.77 8.60
C ASN A 245 3.53 8.91 9.63
N ALA A 246 4.73 9.37 10.02
CA ALA A 246 5.48 8.81 11.15
C ALA A 246 4.67 8.83 12.47
N GLN A 247 3.71 9.76 12.56
CA GLN A 247 2.74 9.91 13.64
C GLN A 247 1.41 10.37 13.04
N ASP A 248 0.29 9.87 13.57
CA ASP A 248 -1.06 10.31 13.19
C ASP A 248 -2.03 10.07 14.37
N TYR A 249 -3.30 10.43 14.19
CA TYR A 249 -4.39 10.06 15.08
C TYR A 249 -4.42 8.54 15.31
N PRO A 250 -4.73 8.06 16.52
CA PRO A 250 -4.82 6.62 16.80
C PRO A 250 -5.84 5.88 15.92
N SER A 251 -6.82 6.59 15.38
CA SER A 251 -7.82 6.05 14.46
C SER A 251 -7.34 5.96 13.01
N ALA A 252 -6.16 6.50 12.69
CA ALA A 252 -5.58 6.58 11.34
C ALA A 252 -4.15 6.04 11.27
N ASN A 253 -3.49 5.76 12.40
CA ASN A 253 -2.21 5.07 12.44
C ASN A 253 -2.03 4.35 13.79
N PRO A 254 -1.82 3.02 13.80
CA PRO A 254 -1.71 2.25 15.04
C PRO A 254 -0.32 2.31 15.71
N ALA A 255 0.68 2.96 15.09
CA ALA A 255 2.05 3.01 15.60
C ALA A 255 2.68 4.40 15.46
N GLN A 256 3.76 4.63 16.22
CA GLN A 256 4.61 5.82 16.14
C GLN A 256 6.06 5.40 15.99
N GLY A 257 6.83 6.16 15.22
CA GLY A 257 8.24 5.88 14.93
C GLY A 257 8.74 6.70 13.75
N ASP A 258 9.84 6.28 13.14
CA ASP A 258 10.42 6.98 11.98
C ASP A 258 9.96 6.35 10.65
N ILE A 259 10.01 7.16 9.59
CA ILE A 259 9.94 6.71 8.19
C ILE A 259 11.29 7.03 7.55
N SER A 260 12.04 6.01 7.12
CA SER A 260 13.41 6.20 6.60
C SER A 260 13.72 5.40 5.34
N ASP A 261 14.80 5.78 4.66
CA ASP A 261 15.41 5.02 3.56
C ASP A 261 14.46 4.74 2.38
N GLY A 262 13.64 5.74 2.06
CA GLY A 262 12.64 5.69 1.01
C GLY A 262 13.03 6.38 -0.29
N VAL A 263 12.53 5.87 -1.41
CA VAL A 263 12.52 6.54 -2.71
C VAL A 263 11.08 6.71 -3.16
N ILE A 264 10.72 7.91 -3.59
CA ILE A 264 9.46 8.20 -4.28
C ILE A 264 9.80 8.84 -5.62
N GLU A 265 9.34 8.25 -6.71
CA GLU A 265 9.67 8.71 -8.06
C GLU A 265 8.56 8.46 -9.06
N ASN A 266 8.47 9.29 -10.10
CA ASN A 266 7.49 9.14 -11.18
C ASN A 266 6.04 9.00 -10.69
N ILE A 267 5.59 9.98 -9.90
CA ILE A 267 4.21 10.09 -9.41
C ILE A 267 3.53 11.26 -10.12
N ILE A 268 2.35 11.01 -10.67
CA ILE A 268 1.49 12.00 -11.29
C ILE A 268 0.29 12.19 -10.35
N ASP A 269 0.16 13.39 -9.80
CA ASP A 269 -1.03 13.80 -9.05
C ASP A 269 -1.88 14.70 -9.96
N GLU A 270 -2.97 14.14 -10.48
CA GLU A 270 -3.84 14.81 -11.43
C GLU A 270 -4.81 15.72 -10.68
N PRO A 271 -5.10 16.92 -11.23
CA PRO A 271 -6.13 17.77 -10.67
C PRO A 271 -7.47 17.03 -10.68
N ARG A 272 -8.25 17.24 -9.64
CA ARG A 272 -9.61 16.73 -9.58
C ARG A 272 -10.46 17.48 -10.60
N ASP A 273 -11.13 16.75 -11.49
CA ASP A 273 -12.09 17.37 -12.40
C ASP A 273 -13.22 17.98 -11.58
N ALA A 274 -13.35 19.31 -11.65
CA ALA A 274 -14.34 20.09 -10.89
C ALA A 274 -15.82 19.74 -11.20
N ALA A 275 -16.06 18.75 -12.07
CA ALA A 275 -17.36 18.44 -12.67
C ALA A 275 -17.88 17.02 -12.38
N VAL A 276 -17.14 16.16 -11.66
CA VAL A 276 -17.62 14.80 -11.33
C VAL A 276 -17.95 14.71 -9.84
N PRO A 277 -19.21 14.95 -9.43
CA PRO A 277 -19.67 14.52 -8.12
C PRO A 277 -19.67 12.99 -8.10
N HIS A 278 -18.83 12.41 -7.23
CA HIS A 278 -18.82 10.98 -6.89
C HIS A 278 -19.69 10.76 -5.65
#